data_AF-A0A364RGT4-F1
#
_entry.id   AF-A0A364RGT4-F1
#
_cell.length_a   1.000
_cell.length_b   1.000
_cell.length_c   1.000
_cell.angle_alpha   90.00
_cell.angle_beta   90.00
_cell.angle_gamma   90.00
#
_symmetry.space_group_name_H-M   'P 1'
#
loop_
_entity.id
_entity.type
_entity.pdbx_description
1 polymer ?
#
loop_
_entity_poly.entity_id
_entity_poly.type
_entity_poly.pdbx_seq_one_letter_code
_entity_poly.pdbx_strand_id
1 'polypeptide(L)'
;MGTSGPHLKKVPGLLFFKLLGTGHGKGFSIKPNFRRYGLLCTWESEEAADQFLELSGLMQEYHKHSDEVWTVKLNPLQSHGLWDQQAPFAPVLTEKYTSGPIAVLTRASINWRALPSFWKFVPQASQALDEAEGLICSIGLGELPLIRQATFSVWESEEVMKKYAYKNQKHQEVMRRTRSEKWYKEELFARFVPLTSSGLWNNTNPLAEINTGIS
;
A
#
# COMPACT_ATOMS: atom_id res chain seq x y z
N MET A 1 -0.20 -6.50 16.79
CA MET A 1 -0.40 -6.68 15.34
C MET A 1 -0.05 -8.08 14.82
N GLY A 2 1.17 -8.62 15.02
CA GLY A 2 1.58 -9.90 14.40
C GLY A 2 0.80 -11.17 14.83
N THR A 3 0.14 -11.14 15.99
CA THR A 3 -0.65 -12.27 16.53
C THR A 3 -2.14 -12.21 16.15
N SER A 4 -2.58 -11.16 15.46
CA SER A 4 -4.00 -10.91 15.20
C SER A 4 -4.59 -11.76 14.08
N GLY A 5 -3.77 -12.53 13.36
CA GLY A 5 -4.18 -13.32 12.19
C GLY A 5 -5.36 -14.28 12.44
N PRO A 6 -5.36 -15.09 13.51
CA PRO A 6 -6.49 -15.97 13.83
C PRO A 6 -7.80 -15.23 14.15
N HIS A 7 -7.71 -14.01 14.70
CA HIS A 7 -8.88 -13.17 14.94
C HIS A 7 -9.43 -12.61 13.64
N LEU A 8 -8.56 -12.08 12.78
CA LEU A 8 -8.95 -11.52 11.47
C LEU A 8 -9.66 -12.56 10.60
N LYS A 9 -9.20 -13.81 10.58
CA LYS A 9 -9.85 -14.92 9.84
C LYS A 9 -11.31 -15.19 10.24
N LYS A 10 -11.77 -14.68 11.39
CA LYS A 10 -13.13 -14.88 11.89
C LYS A 10 -14.01 -13.64 11.75
N VAL A 11 -13.47 -12.54 11.23
CA VAL A 11 -14.23 -11.30 11.06
C VAL A 11 -15.23 -11.48 9.91
N PRO A 12 -16.53 -11.29 10.16
CA PRO A 12 -17.54 -11.37 9.10
C PRO A 12 -17.26 -10.37 7.97
N GLY A 13 -17.45 -10.79 6.73
CA GLY A 13 -17.25 -9.96 5.54
C GLY A 13 -15.80 -9.63 5.17
N LEU A 14 -14.80 -10.07 5.95
CA LEU A 14 -13.39 -9.90 5.60
C LEU A 14 -12.95 -10.97 4.60
N LEU A 15 -12.51 -10.54 3.41
CA LEU A 15 -12.13 -11.44 2.31
C LEU A 15 -10.62 -11.74 2.28
N PHE A 16 -9.80 -10.72 2.52
CA PHE A 16 -8.35 -10.83 2.49
C PHE A 16 -7.74 -9.86 3.48
N PHE A 17 -6.61 -10.23 4.10
CA PHE A 17 -5.88 -9.30 4.94
C PHE A 17 -4.37 -9.50 4.91
N LYS A 18 -3.64 -8.42 5.21
CA LYS A 18 -2.21 -8.42 5.44
C LYS A 18 -1.84 -7.57 6.64
N LEU A 19 -1.03 -8.17 7.52
CA LEU A 19 -0.38 -7.50 8.63
C LEU A 19 1.04 -7.14 8.17
N LEU A 20 1.32 -5.85 8.11
CA LEU A 20 2.53 -5.32 7.48
C LEU A 20 3.37 -4.58 8.51
N GLY A 21 4.64 -4.94 8.62
CA GLY A 21 5.64 -4.13 9.32
C GLY A 21 6.18 -3.04 8.40
N THR A 22 6.91 -2.10 8.98
CA THR A 22 7.62 -1.06 8.21
C THR A 22 9.11 -1.06 8.54
N GLY A 23 9.95 -0.62 7.61
CA GLY A 23 11.34 -0.24 7.90
C GLY A 23 11.44 1.14 8.56
N HIS A 24 12.61 1.46 9.14
CA HIS A 24 12.92 2.81 9.62
C HIS A 24 12.76 3.86 8.52
N GLY A 25 12.51 5.11 8.92
CA GLY A 25 12.21 6.22 8.02
C GLY A 25 10.86 6.01 7.34
N LYS A 26 10.83 6.14 6.02
CA LYS A 26 9.62 5.93 5.20
C LYS A 26 9.33 4.47 4.85
N GLY A 27 9.95 3.49 5.53
CA GLY A 27 9.58 2.08 5.39
C GLY A 27 10.47 1.22 4.50
N PHE A 28 11.46 1.82 3.82
CA PHE A 28 12.35 1.13 2.86
C PHE A 28 13.68 0.65 3.46
N SER A 29 13.92 0.91 4.75
CA SER A 29 15.12 0.47 5.44
C SER A 29 15.04 -1.00 5.85
N ILE A 30 16.18 -1.69 5.81
CA ILE A 30 16.35 -3.04 6.36
C ILE A 30 16.12 -3.05 7.89
N LYS A 31 16.38 -1.93 8.56
CA LYS A 31 16.17 -1.81 10.02
C LYS A 31 14.66 -1.74 10.30
N PRO A 32 14.06 -2.70 11.02
CA PRO A 32 12.62 -2.70 11.28
C PRO A 32 12.22 -1.50 12.13
N ASN A 33 11.14 -0.83 11.78
CA ASN A 33 10.51 0.20 12.59
C ASN A 33 9.41 -0.44 13.46
N PHE A 34 9.64 -0.43 14.77
CA PHE A 34 8.71 -1.01 15.75
C PHE A 34 7.59 -0.05 16.18
N ARG A 35 7.53 1.15 15.60
CA ARG A 35 6.54 2.18 15.92
C ARG A 35 5.45 2.34 14.86
N ARG A 36 5.61 1.72 13.69
CA ARG A 36 4.65 1.87 12.59
C ARG A 36 4.39 0.55 11.90
N TYR A 37 3.12 0.29 11.70
CA TYR A 37 2.61 -0.92 11.08
C TYR A 37 1.43 -0.58 10.17
N GLY A 38 1.11 -1.48 9.25
CA GLY A 38 -0.03 -1.37 8.36
C GLY A 38 -0.95 -2.59 8.45
N LEU A 39 -2.25 -2.35 8.45
CA LEU A 39 -3.26 -3.37 8.22
C LEU A 39 -3.91 -3.09 6.86
N LEU A 40 -3.84 -4.06 5.97
CA LEU A 40 -4.56 -4.04 4.69
C LEU A 40 -5.66 -5.08 4.76
N CYS A 41 -6.88 -4.69 4.41
CA CYS A 41 -8.05 -5.57 4.38
C CYS A 41 -8.84 -5.35 3.08
N THR A 42 -9.49 -6.39 2.59
CA THR A 42 -10.55 -6.29 1.56
C THR A 42 -11.83 -6.90 2.10
N TRP A 43 -12.96 -6.35 1.67
CA TRP A 43 -14.26 -6.57 2.30
C TRP A 43 -15.32 -6.92 1.28
N GLU A 44 -16.31 -7.71 1.69
CA GLU A 44 -17.50 -8.03 0.89
C GLU A 44 -18.37 -6.80 0.60
N SER A 45 -18.39 -5.83 1.52
CA SER A 45 -19.11 -4.57 1.36
C SER A 45 -18.48 -3.45 2.19
N GLU A 46 -18.86 -2.20 1.92
CA GLU A 46 -18.44 -1.05 2.71
C GLU A 46 -18.97 -1.13 4.16
N GLU A 47 -20.19 -1.62 4.34
CA GLU A 47 -20.80 -1.79 5.66
C GLU A 47 -20.04 -2.81 6.52
N ALA A 48 -19.52 -3.89 5.92
CA ALA A 48 -18.69 -4.86 6.65
C ALA A 48 -17.37 -4.23 7.11
N ALA A 49 -16.76 -3.38 6.26
CA ALA A 49 -15.58 -2.63 6.63
C ALA A 49 -15.86 -1.67 7.79
N ASP A 50 -17.00 -0.97 7.75
CA ASP A 50 -17.40 -0.01 8.79
C ASP A 50 -17.67 -0.68 10.12
N GLN A 51 -18.41 -1.79 10.11
CA GLN A 51 -18.64 -2.58 11.32
C GLN A 51 -17.31 -3.03 11.95
N PHE A 52 -16.32 -3.44 11.15
CA PHE A 52 -15.01 -3.79 11.67
C PHE A 52 -14.27 -2.59 12.24
N LEU A 53 -14.27 -1.45 11.55
CA LEU A 53 -13.56 -0.25 12.02
C LEU A 53 -14.16 0.29 13.33
N GLU A 54 -15.48 0.26 13.47
CA GLU A 54 -16.19 0.84 14.62
C GLU A 54 -16.29 -0.13 15.81
N LEU A 55 -16.60 -1.40 15.56
CA LEU A 55 -17.04 -2.33 16.60
C LEU A 55 -15.99 -3.38 16.98
N SER A 56 -14.95 -3.56 16.17
CA SER A 56 -13.95 -4.59 16.42
C SER A 56 -13.13 -4.29 17.66
N GLY A 57 -13.11 -5.24 18.60
CA GLY A 57 -12.18 -5.19 19.74
C GLY A 57 -10.71 -5.12 19.31
N LEU A 58 -10.36 -5.63 18.12
CA LEU A 58 -9.01 -5.49 17.58
C LEU A 58 -8.67 -4.04 17.21
N MET A 59 -9.62 -3.33 16.58
CA MET A 59 -9.41 -1.92 16.23
C MET A 59 -9.38 -1.04 17.48
N GLN A 60 -10.25 -1.32 18.46
CA GLN A 60 -10.21 -0.66 19.77
C GLN A 60 -8.85 -0.82 20.45
N GLU A 61 -8.29 -2.04 20.44
CA GLU A 61 -6.96 -2.30 20.98
C GLU A 61 -5.86 -1.54 20.22
N TYR A 62 -5.95 -1.44 18.89
CA TYR A 62 -5.01 -0.65 18.10
C TYR A 62 -5.10 0.84 18.42
N HIS A 63 -6.31 1.40 18.52
CA HIS A 63 -6.51 2.79 18.91
C HIS A 63 -5.98 3.07 20.33
N LYS A 64 -6.18 2.12 21.26
CA LYS A 64 -5.69 2.27 22.64
C LYS A 64 -4.17 2.28 22.74
N HIS A 65 -3.48 1.57 21.85
CA HIS A 65 -2.02 1.38 21.91
C HIS A 65 -1.26 2.11 20.80
N SER A 66 -1.89 3.09 20.14
CA SER A 66 -1.26 3.90 19.10
C SER A 66 -1.49 5.38 19.38
N ASP A 67 -0.45 6.20 19.22
CA ASP A 67 -0.57 7.66 19.30
C ASP A 67 -1.35 8.21 18.09
N GLU A 68 -1.24 7.53 16.95
CA GLU A 68 -1.87 7.90 15.69
C GLU A 68 -2.40 6.65 14.98
N VAL A 69 -3.58 6.77 14.39
CA VAL A 69 -4.13 5.79 13.45
C VAL A 69 -4.69 6.57 12.27
N TRP A 70 -4.26 6.20 11.07
CA TRP A 70 -4.83 6.70 9.82
C TRP A 70 -5.49 5.56 9.06
N THR A 71 -6.74 5.77 8.68
CA THR A 71 -7.54 4.82 7.91
C THR A 71 -8.01 5.49 6.63
N VAL A 72 -7.79 4.83 5.50
CA VAL A 72 -8.29 5.25 4.21
C VAL A 72 -9.08 4.10 3.59
N LYS A 73 -10.34 4.36 3.21
CA LYS A 73 -11.12 3.40 2.40
C LYS A 73 -10.80 3.63 0.94
N LEU A 74 -10.61 2.54 0.20
CA LEU A 74 -10.09 2.54 -1.15
C LEU A 74 -10.98 1.69 -2.04
N ASN A 75 -11.33 2.20 -3.21
CA ASN A 75 -12.03 1.45 -4.23
C ASN A 75 -11.08 1.04 -5.37
N PRO A 76 -10.90 -0.26 -5.69
CA PRO A 76 -9.96 -0.69 -6.72
C PRO A 76 -10.35 -0.14 -8.09
N LEU A 77 -9.46 0.64 -8.71
CA LEU A 77 -9.61 1.12 -10.10
C LEU A 77 -8.96 0.15 -11.09
N GLN A 78 -7.81 -0.40 -10.71
CA GLN A 78 -7.06 -1.34 -11.53
C GLN A 78 -6.28 -2.28 -10.60
N SER A 79 -6.19 -3.56 -10.98
CA SER A 79 -5.33 -4.53 -10.29
C SER A 79 -4.71 -5.50 -11.29
N HIS A 80 -3.41 -5.73 -11.17
CA HIS A 80 -2.66 -6.68 -11.97
C HIS A 80 -1.74 -7.51 -11.08
N GLY A 81 -1.67 -8.82 -11.33
CA GLY A 81 -0.83 -9.74 -10.58
C GLY A 81 -1.52 -10.31 -9.33
N LEU A 82 -0.71 -10.91 -8.45
CA LEU A 82 -1.19 -11.71 -7.33
C LEU A 82 -0.45 -11.36 -6.03
N TRP A 83 -1.16 -11.53 -4.91
CA TRP A 83 -0.57 -11.52 -3.58
C TRP A 83 -0.90 -12.84 -2.88
N ASP A 84 0.13 -13.64 -2.63
CA ASP A 84 -0.02 -14.98 -2.06
C ASP A 84 -0.99 -15.83 -2.89
N GLN A 85 -0.77 -15.80 -4.21
CA GLN A 85 -1.49 -16.54 -5.25
C GLN A 85 -2.97 -16.14 -5.40
N GLN A 86 -3.37 -15.01 -4.80
CA GLN A 86 -4.73 -14.48 -4.88
C GLN A 86 -4.76 -13.12 -5.58
N ALA A 87 -5.88 -12.77 -6.19
CA ALA A 87 -6.15 -11.46 -6.77
C ALA A 87 -7.10 -10.67 -5.83
N PRO A 88 -6.61 -10.06 -4.74
CA PRO A 88 -7.46 -9.58 -3.64
C PRO A 88 -8.29 -8.35 -3.97
N PHE A 89 -7.95 -7.61 -5.04
CA PHE A 89 -8.59 -6.34 -5.41
C PHE A 89 -9.51 -6.49 -6.63
N ALA A 90 -10.18 -7.64 -6.74
CA ALA A 90 -11.20 -7.90 -7.75
C ALA A 90 -12.58 -8.05 -7.07
N PRO A 91 -13.68 -7.57 -7.67
CA PRO A 91 -13.72 -6.82 -8.93
C PRO A 91 -13.15 -5.39 -8.79
N VAL A 92 -12.80 -4.78 -9.92
CA VAL A 92 -12.44 -3.36 -9.99
C VAL A 92 -13.66 -2.53 -10.39
N LEU A 93 -13.63 -1.24 -10.08
CA LEU A 93 -14.60 -0.24 -10.50
C LEU A 93 -14.89 -0.34 -12.00
N THR A 94 -16.18 -0.36 -12.32
CA THR A 94 -16.67 -0.23 -13.70
C THR A 94 -16.85 1.24 -14.10
N GLU A 95 -17.12 2.11 -13.13
CA GLU A 95 -17.22 3.56 -13.35
C GLU A 95 -15.88 4.15 -13.76
N LYS A 96 -15.95 5.21 -14.56
CA LYS A 96 -14.74 5.86 -15.04
C LYS A 96 -14.27 6.86 -13.99
N TYR A 97 -13.06 6.66 -13.50
CA TYR A 97 -12.35 7.70 -12.77
C TYR A 97 -12.09 8.89 -13.70
N THR A 98 -12.40 10.10 -13.22
CA THR A 98 -12.26 11.34 -14.00
C THR A 98 -11.21 12.29 -13.43
N SER A 99 -11.13 12.43 -12.10
CA SER A 99 -10.22 13.36 -11.42
C SER A 99 -10.11 13.10 -9.92
N GLY A 100 -9.11 13.70 -9.28
CA GLY A 100 -8.86 13.62 -7.84
C GLY A 100 -7.60 12.83 -7.46
N PRO A 101 -7.39 12.57 -6.17
CA PRO A 101 -6.25 11.78 -5.72
C PRO A 101 -6.34 10.31 -6.16
N ILE A 102 -5.18 9.68 -6.38
CA ILE A 102 -5.07 8.23 -6.63
C ILE A 102 -4.16 7.58 -5.60
N ALA A 103 -4.59 6.47 -5.03
CA ALA A 103 -3.74 5.61 -4.23
C ALA A 103 -3.16 4.47 -5.06
N VAL A 104 -1.91 4.09 -4.80
CA VAL A 104 -1.18 3.04 -5.50
C VAL A 104 -0.57 2.10 -4.50
N LEU A 105 -0.76 0.80 -4.73
CA LEU A 105 -0.11 -0.29 -4.02
C LEU A 105 0.75 -1.10 -4.99
N THR A 106 2.06 -1.12 -4.75
CA THR A 106 3.00 -1.97 -5.49
C THR A 106 3.58 -2.99 -4.54
N ARG A 107 3.40 -4.28 -4.82
CA ARG A 107 3.91 -5.37 -4.00
C ARG A 107 4.77 -6.29 -4.84
N ALA A 108 5.89 -6.73 -4.27
CA ALA A 108 6.80 -7.67 -4.87
C ALA A 108 7.30 -8.71 -3.84
N SER A 109 7.28 -9.98 -4.25
CA SER A 109 8.03 -11.06 -3.61
C SER A 109 9.36 -11.22 -4.32
N ILE A 110 10.45 -10.82 -3.67
CA ILE A 110 11.79 -10.83 -4.24
C ILE A 110 12.32 -12.27 -4.29
N ASN A 111 12.92 -12.62 -5.42
CA ASN A 111 13.68 -13.83 -5.59
C ASN A 111 14.92 -13.76 -4.69
N TRP A 112 15.07 -14.72 -3.78
CA TRP A 112 16.17 -14.74 -2.80
C TRP A 112 17.56 -14.65 -3.46
N ARG A 113 17.71 -15.22 -4.67
CA ARG A 113 18.95 -15.16 -5.45
C ARG A 113 19.28 -13.75 -5.97
N ALA A 114 18.27 -12.91 -6.10
CA ALA A 114 18.37 -11.53 -6.57
C ALA A 114 18.45 -10.50 -5.43
N LEU A 115 18.39 -10.93 -4.16
CA LEU A 115 18.45 -10.00 -3.01
C LEU A 115 19.68 -9.09 -3.06
N PRO A 116 20.92 -9.58 -3.30
CA PRO A 116 22.09 -8.70 -3.31
C PRO A 116 22.01 -7.61 -4.39
N SER A 117 21.59 -7.97 -5.62
CA SER A 117 21.47 -7.02 -6.73
C SER A 117 20.32 -6.03 -6.52
N PHE A 118 19.21 -6.47 -5.96
CA PHE A 118 18.06 -5.63 -5.63
C PHE A 118 18.43 -4.56 -4.59
N TRP A 119 19.00 -4.98 -3.45
CA TRP A 119 19.35 -4.08 -2.36
C TRP A 119 20.44 -3.06 -2.72
N LYS A 120 21.32 -3.40 -3.66
CA LYS A 120 22.32 -2.45 -4.17
C LYS A 120 21.69 -1.28 -4.95
N PHE A 121 20.50 -1.44 -5.52
CA PHE A 121 19.92 -0.46 -6.46
C PHE A 121 18.66 0.26 -5.93
N VAL A 122 17.88 -0.40 -5.08
CA VAL A 122 16.59 0.13 -4.57
C VAL A 122 16.71 1.44 -3.76
N PRO A 123 17.77 1.71 -2.97
CA PRO A 123 17.86 2.97 -2.23
C PRO A 123 17.74 4.22 -3.10
N GLN A 124 18.25 4.18 -4.34
CA GLN A 124 18.19 5.32 -5.26
C GLN A 124 16.78 5.55 -5.83
N ALA A 125 16.00 4.50 -5.99
CA ALA A 125 14.61 4.59 -6.44
C ALA A 125 13.67 5.04 -5.31
N SER A 126 13.95 4.62 -4.07
CA SER A 126 13.22 5.08 -2.89
C SER A 126 13.39 6.59 -2.68
N GLN A 127 14.61 7.12 -2.82
CA GLN A 127 14.83 8.56 -2.69
C GLN A 127 14.09 9.36 -3.78
N ALA A 128 14.06 8.84 -5.01
CA ALA A 128 13.36 9.51 -6.11
C ALA A 128 11.84 9.58 -5.90
N LEU A 129 11.24 8.64 -5.16
CA LEU A 129 9.84 8.70 -4.76
C LEU A 129 9.60 9.86 -3.79
N ASP A 130 10.51 10.04 -2.83
CA ASP A 130 10.37 11.04 -1.76
C ASP A 130 10.42 12.48 -2.24
N GLU A 131 11.09 12.70 -3.37
CA GLU A 131 11.25 14.00 -4.03
C GLU A 131 10.25 14.18 -5.19
N ALA A 132 9.32 13.23 -5.38
CA ALA A 132 8.39 13.26 -6.50
C ALA A 132 7.32 14.37 -6.31
N GLU A 133 7.25 15.26 -7.30
CA GLU A 133 6.22 16.30 -7.38
C GLU A 133 4.81 15.68 -7.36
N GLY A 134 3.93 16.24 -6.53
CA GLY A 134 2.55 15.81 -6.33
C GLY A 134 2.35 14.45 -5.66
N LEU A 135 3.40 13.91 -5.01
CA LEU A 135 3.25 12.84 -4.02
C LEU A 135 2.70 13.43 -2.71
N ILE A 136 1.55 12.93 -2.26
CA ILE A 136 0.89 13.35 -1.01
C ILE A 136 1.50 12.61 0.18
N CYS A 137 1.56 11.29 0.12
CA CYS A 137 2.21 10.46 1.13
C CYS A 137 2.68 9.13 0.55
N SER A 138 3.68 8.51 1.19
CA SER A 138 4.15 7.17 0.83
C SER A 138 4.70 6.42 2.03
N ILE A 139 4.64 5.09 1.95
CA ILE A 139 5.24 4.18 2.91
C ILE A 139 5.64 2.84 2.30
N GLY A 140 6.84 2.40 2.65
CA GLY A 140 7.29 1.03 2.50
C GLY A 140 6.72 0.13 3.60
N LEU A 141 6.08 -0.95 3.19
CA LEU A 141 5.43 -1.96 4.00
C LEU A 141 6.08 -3.32 3.70
N GLY A 142 6.04 -4.26 4.63
CA GLY A 142 6.53 -5.60 4.36
C GLY A 142 6.04 -6.65 5.35
N GLU A 143 5.75 -7.85 4.84
CA GLU A 143 5.46 -9.04 5.66
C GLU A 143 6.75 -9.65 6.20
N LEU A 144 7.79 -9.65 5.36
CA LEU A 144 9.15 -10.07 5.69
C LEU A 144 10.09 -8.95 5.20
N PRO A 145 10.78 -8.22 6.11
CA PRO A 145 11.51 -6.97 5.81
C PRO A 145 12.48 -7.03 4.61
N LEU A 146 12.89 -8.24 4.21
CA LEU A 146 13.86 -8.45 3.13
C LEU A 146 13.30 -9.10 1.86
N ILE A 147 12.16 -9.79 1.93
CA ILE A 147 11.71 -10.70 0.87
C ILE A 147 10.37 -10.27 0.28
N ARG A 148 9.47 -9.71 1.11
CA ARG A 148 8.12 -9.35 0.70
C ARG A 148 7.91 -7.88 1.01
N GLN A 149 8.07 -7.06 -0.02
CA GLN A 149 7.92 -5.62 0.07
C GLN A 149 6.61 -5.19 -0.59
N ALA A 150 5.96 -4.23 0.02
CA ALA A 150 4.85 -3.48 -0.54
C ALA A 150 5.17 -1.99 -0.39
N THR A 151 4.70 -1.17 -1.31
CA THR A 151 4.77 0.28 -1.22
C THR A 151 3.36 0.79 -1.41
N PHE A 152 2.87 1.53 -0.44
CA PHE A 152 1.64 2.30 -0.55
C PHE A 152 2.00 3.77 -0.77
N SER A 153 1.32 4.42 -1.71
CA SER A 153 1.52 5.83 -2.00
C SER A 153 0.23 6.48 -2.45
N VAL A 154 0.08 7.77 -2.16
CA VAL A 154 -1.05 8.59 -2.60
C VAL A 154 -0.52 9.78 -3.37
N TRP A 155 -1.16 10.09 -4.49
CA TRP A 155 -0.76 11.11 -5.44
C TRP A 155 -1.92 12.05 -5.71
N GLU A 156 -1.62 13.30 -6.06
CA GLU A 156 -2.61 14.33 -6.41
C GLU A 156 -3.48 13.95 -7.60
N SER A 157 -2.93 13.21 -8.57
CA SER A 157 -3.68 12.71 -9.72
C SER A 157 -3.03 11.49 -10.39
N GLU A 158 -3.81 10.80 -11.24
CA GLU A 158 -3.30 9.67 -12.03
C GLU A 158 -2.21 10.12 -13.03
N GLU A 159 -2.34 11.31 -13.62
CA GLU A 159 -1.37 11.88 -14.55
C GLU A 159 -0.02 12.14 -13.87
N VAL A 160 -0.03 12.72 -12.67
CA VAL A 160 1.18 12.98 -11.88
C VAL A 160 1.88 11.68 -11.51
N MET A 161 1.11 10.70 -11.02
CA MET A 161 1.62 9.37 -10.71
C MET A 161 2.23 8.68 -11.95
N LYS A 162 1.56 8.75 -13.11
CA LYS A 162 2.08 8.20 -14.38
C LYS A 162 3.35 8.92 -14.83
N LYS A 163 3.44 10.25 -14.66
CA LYS A 163 4.65 11.03 -14.94
C LYS A 163 5.83 10.49 -14.11
N TYR A 164 5.63 10.25 -12.83
CA TYR A 164 6.65 9.63 -11.98
C TYR A 164 7.01 8.21 -12.45
N ALA A 165 6.02 7.32 -12.59
CA ALA A 165 6.26 5.91 -12.91
C ALA A 165 6.92 5.71 -14.28
N TYR A 166 6.51 6.47 -15.30
CA TYR A 166 6.95 6.23 -16.68
C TYR A 166 7.97 7.22 -17.22
N LYS A 167 8.19 8.40 -16.61
CA LYS A 167 9.18 9.37 -17.12
C LYS A 167 10.44 9.47 -16.27
N ASN A 168 10.46 8.90 -15.06
CA ASN A 168 11.65 8.88 -14.23
C ASN A 168 12.61 7.77 -14.69
N GLN A 169 13.76 8.15 -15.23
CA GLN A 169 14.79 7.22 -15.72
C GLN A 169 15.25 6.22 -14.65
N LYS A 170 15.32 6.64 -13.38
CA LYS A 170 15.69 5.74 -12.26
C LYS A 170 14.61 4.68 -12.04
N HIS A 171 13.33 5.05 -12.11
CA HIS A 171 12.22 4.11 -11.96
C HIS A 171 12.14 3.14 -13.15
N GLN A 172 12.29 3.65 -14.38
CA GLN A 172 12.36 2.82 -15.58
C GLN A 172 13.49 1.79 -15.50
N GLU A 173 14.66 2.18 -14.98
CA GLU A 173 15.79 1.26 -14.83
C GLU A 173 15.49 0.15 -13.81
N VAL A 174 14.80 0.46 -12.72
CA VAL A 174 14.31 -0.58 -11.78
C VAL A 174 13.35 -1.54 -12.48
N MET A 175 12.39 -1.04 -13.26
CA MET A 175 11.45 -1.90 -14.01
C MET A 175 12.19 -2.77 -15.02
N ARG A 176 13.14 -2.19 -15.76
CA ARG A 176 13.95 -2.91 -16.77
C ARG A 176 14.75 -4.03 -16.11
N ARG A 177 15.46 -3.74 -15.02
CA ARG A 177 16.32 -4.71 -14.33
C ARG A 177 15.54 -5.77 -13.59
N THR A 178 14.39 -5.40 -13.02
CA THR A 178 13.44 -6.36 -12.46
C THR A 178 13.10 -7.46 -13.46
N ARG A 179 12.78 -7.07 -14.70
CA ARG A 179 12.45 -8.01 -15.79
C ARG A 179 13.68 -8.79 -16.26
N SER A 180 14.79 -8.12 -16.53
CA SER A 180 15.98 -8.79 -17.10
C SER A 180 16.67 -9.73 -16.11
N GLU A 181 16.65 -9.40 -14.81
CA GLU A 181 17.34 -10.15 -13.76
C GLU A 181 16.40 -11.04 -12.94
N LYS A 182 15.13 -11.14 -13.32
CA LYS A 182 14.11 -11.97 -12.68
C LYS A 182 14.06 -11.73 -11.16
N TRP A 183 14.01 -10.46 -10.78
CA TRP A 183 14.03 -10.06 -9.37
C TRP A 183 12.79 -10.50 -8.62
N TYR A 184 11.64 -10.65 -9.26
CA TYR A 184 10.38 -10.98 -8.58
C TYR A 184 9.91 -12.39 -8.92
N LYS A 185 9.46 -13.11 -7.88
CA LYS A 185 8.75 -14.39 -7.99
C LYS A 185 7.24 -14.20 -8.16
N GLU A 186 6.72 -13.12 -7.60
CA GLU A 186 5.32 -12.74 -7.68
C GLU A 186 5.25 -11.22 -7.48
N GLU A 187 4.38 -10.55 -8.22
CA GLU A 187 4.17 -9.12 -8.12
C GLU A 187 2.67 -8.80 -8.16
N LEU A 188 2.30 -7.68 -7.54
CA LEU A 188 0.98 -7.10 -7.64
C LEU A 188 1.12 -5.58 -7.78
N PHE A 189 0.39 -5.01 -8.73
CA PHE A 189 0.25 -3.58 -8.89
C PHE A 189 -1.23 -3.23 -8.91
N ALA A 190 -1.65 -2.36 -8.00
CA ALA A 190 -3.04 -1.91 -7.92
C ALA A 190 -3.12 -0.39 -7.75
N ARG A 191 -4.16 0.20 -8.36
CA ARG A 191 -4.55 1.60 -8.23
C ARG A 191 -5.94 1.67 -7.63
N PHE A 192 -6.18 2.68 -6.82
CA PHE A 192 -7.44 2.86 -6.11
C PHE A 192 -7.85 4.31 -6.10
N VAL A 193 -9.16 4.53 -6.13
CA VAL A 193 -9.75 5.83 -5.79
C VAL A 193 -9.94 5.87 -4.27
N PRO A 194 -9.35 6.84 -3.56
CA PRO A 194 -9.67 7.06 -2.14
C PRO A 194 -11.12 7.52 -1.98
N LEU A 195 -11.87 6.88 -1.10
CA LEU A 195 -13.28 7.21 -0.84
C LEU A 195 -13.41 8.09 0.39
N THR A 196 -12.81 7.65 1.50
CA THR A 196 -12.85 8.34 2.79
C THR A 196 -11.49 8.21 3.48
N SER A 197 -11.16 9.19 4.32
CA SER A 197 -9.91 9.23 5.07
C SER A 197 -10.14 9.80 6.46
N SER A 198 -9.72 9.09 7.49
CA SER A 198 -9.92 9.47 8.89
C SER A 198 -8.66 9.23 9.73
N GLY A 199 -8.56 10.01 10.81
CA GLY A 199 -7.42 9.95 11.73
C GLY A 199 -6.17 10.64 11.18
N LEU A 200 -5.01 10.29 11.75
CA LEU A 200 -3.76 11.03 11.55
C LEU A 200 -2.61 10.11 11.16
N TRP A 201 -1.75 10.63 10.30
CA TRP A 201 -0.44 10.10 9.94
C TRP A 201 0.55 11.26 9.98
N ASN A 202 1.58 11.17 10.82
CA ASN A 202 2.55 12.26 11.03
C ASN A 202 1.86 13.57 11.42
N ASN A 203 0.89 13.51 12.33
CA ASN A 203 0.09 14.63 12.85
C ASN A 203 -0.83 15.30 11.83
N THR A 204 -1.02 14.75 10.64
CA THR A 204 -1.94 15.29 9.63
C THR A 204 -2.83 14.19 9.06
N ASN A 205 -4.00 14.55 8.52
CA ASN A 205 -4.75 13.66 7.65
C ASN A 205 -4.29 13.93 6.20
N PRO A 206 -3.53 13.03 5.55
CA PRO A 206 -2.99 13.27 4.21
C PRO A 206 -4.07 13.51 3.13
N LEU A 207 -5.29 13.04 3.39
CA LEU A 207 -6.44 13.17 2.49
C LEU A 207 -7.62 13.81 3.25
N ALA A 208 -7.36 14.90 3.98
CA ALA A 208 -8.41 15.62 4.70
C ALA A 208 -9.52 16.14 3.75
N GLU A 209 -9.14 16.50 2.52
CA GLU A 209 -10.04 16.93 1.47
C GLU A 209 -9.98 15.93 0.30
N ILE A 210 -10.89 14.96 0.28
CA ILE A 210 -11.04 14.05 -0.86
C ILE A 210 -12.04 14.66 -1.83
N ASN A 211 -11.53 15.22 -2.93
CA ASN A 211 -12.34 15.65 -4.07
C ASN A 211 -12.10 14.67 -5.23
N THR A 212 -12.86 13.58 -5.27
CA THR A 212 -12.76 12.57 -6.35
C THR A 212 -13.96 12.63 -7.28
N GLY A 213 -13.71 12.72 -8.57
CA GLY A 213 -14.73 12.57 -9.60
C GLY A 213 -14.81 11.13 -10.10
N ILE A 214 -15.90 10.45 -9.80
CA ILE A 214 -16.27 9.15 -10.38
C ILE A 214 -17.53 9.38 -11.22
N SER A 215 -17.55 8.89 -12.48
CA SER A 215 -18.67 9.05 -13.42
C SER A 215 -19.16 7.73 -13.98
#